data_AF-A0A7W1T293-F1
#
_entry.id   AF-A0A7W1T293-F1
#
_cell.length_a   1.000
_cell.length_b   1.000
_cell.length_c   1.000
_cell.angle_alpha   90.00
_cell.angle_beta   90.00
_cell.angle_gamma   90.00
#
_symmetry.space_group_name_H-M   'P 1'
#
loop_
_entity.id
_entity.type
_entity.pdbx_description
1 polymer ?
#
loop_
_entity_poly.entity_id
_entity_poly.type
_entity_poly.pdbx_seq_one_letter_code
_entity_poly.pdbx_strand_id
1 'polypeptide(L)'
;MKTVSSLNPSRVGQSVTFTAQVKQSVPGTGVPTGTVTFKDGQRSAKVPLVNGMAKFTTSKLTAGTHTITAAYSGDTNFNRNSAKPLVQVVSPQCDPVSYAHAKD
;
A
#
# COMPACT_ATOMS: atom_id res chain seq x y z
N MET A 1 -9.62 -9.24 -5.20
CA MET A 1 -9.24 -8.04 -4.43
C MET A 1 -8.52 -7.04 -5.32
N LYS A 2 -8.53 -5.73 -5.01
CA LYS A 2 -7.74 -4.69 -5.70
C LYS A 2 -6.98 -3.85 -4.67
N THR A 3 -5.72 -3.51 -4.97
CA THR A 3 -4.91 -2.60 -4.16
C THR A 3 -4.62 -1.32 -4.93
N VAL A 4 -4.71 -0.16 -4.27
CA VAL A 4 -4.36 1.15 -4.82
C VAL A 4 -3.48 1.92 -3.83
N SER A 5 -2.68 2.86 -4.35
CA SER A 5 -1.89 3.81 -3.56
C SER A 5 -2.52 5.20 -3.65
N SER A 6 -2.47 5.96 -2.56
CA SER A 6 -2.91 7.35 -2.54
C SER A 6 -1.96 8.31 -3.27
N LEU A 7 -0.70 7.91 -3.47
CA LEU A 7 0.33 8.77 -4.06
C LEU A 7 1.40 7.92 -4.75
N ASN A 8 1.45 7.94 -6.07
CA ASN A 8 2.40 7.18 -6.88
C ASN A 8 2.69 7.90 -8.21
N PRO A 9 3.95 8.30 -8.51
CA PRO A 9 5.12 8.20 -7.64
C PRO A 9 5.01 9.08 -6.39
N SER A 10 5.72 8.72 -5.32
CA SER A 10 5.90 9.54 -4.12
C SER A 10 7.36 9.97 -3.96
N ARG A 11 7.67 10.76 -2.93
CA ARG A 11 9.04 11.08 -2.47
C ARG A 11 9.32 10.43 -1.12
N VAL A 12 10.59 10.22 -0.79
CA VAL A 12 11.02 9.79 0.54
C VAL A 12 10.39 10.70 1.62
N GLY A 13 9.91 10.10 2.71
CA GLY A 13 9.26 10.81 3.81
C GLY A 13 7.80 11.22 3.57
N GLN A 14 7.28 11.15 2.35
CA GLN A 14 5.86 11.40 2.10
C GLN A 14 5.00 10.25 2.62
N SER A 15 3.88 10.61 3.25
CA SER A 15 2.88 9.64 3.69
C SER A 15 2.13 9.07 2.50
N VAL A 16 2.14 7.74 2.37
CA VAL A 16 1.43 6.97 1.36
C VAL A 16 0.43 6.05 2.05
N THR A 17 -0.81 6.03 1.58
CA THR A 17 -1.85 5.11 2.04
C THR A 17 -2.13 4.07 0.97
N PHE A 18 -1.88 2.80 1.30
CA PHE A 18 -2.29 1.66 0.50
C PHE A 18 -3.68 1.21 0.93
N THR A 19 -4.60 1.14 -0.03
CA THR A 19 -5.97 0.66 0.21
C THR A 19 -6.20 -0.63 -0.54
N ALA A 20 -6.53 -1.70 0.18
CA ALA A 20 -6.98 -2.95 -0.39
C ALA A 20 -8.49 -3.06 -0.25
N GLN A 21 -9.19 -3.22 -1.37
CA GLN A 21 -10.63 -3.45 -1.42
C GLN A 21 -10.90 -4.93 -1.71
N VAL A 22 -11.56 -5.58 -0.76
CA VAL A 22 -12.04 -6.95 -0.89
C VAL A 22 -13.46 -6.89 -1.42
N LYS A 23 -13.68 -7.52 -2.59
CA LYS A 23 -15.00 -7.64 -3.18
C LYS A 23 -15.60 -8.99 -2.83
N GLN A 24 -16.90 -9.00 -2.62
CA GLN A 24 -17.68 -10.22 -2.49
C GLN A 24 -17.59 -11.05 -3.77
N SER A 25 -17.42 -12.36 -3.64
CA SER A 25 -17.48 -13.28 -4.78
C SER A 25 -18.93 -13.64 -5.13
N VAL A 26 -19.81 -13.65 -4.12
CA VAL A 26 -21.23 -13.98 -4.25
C VAL A 26 -22.07 -12.78 -3.83
N PRO A 27 -22.96 -12.27 -4.70
CA PRO A 27 -23.89 -11.20 -4.33
C PRO A 27 -24.73 -11.57 -3.10
N GLY A 28 -24.96 -10.60 -2.19
CA GLY A 28 -25.82 -10.80 -1.02
C GLY A 28 -25.15 -11.41 0.23
N THR A 29 -23.85 -11.74 0.18
CA THR A 29 -23.12 -12.37 1.31
C THR A 29 -22.67 -11.44 2.44
N GLY A 30 -23.18 -10.20 2.50
CA GLY A 30 -22.79 -9.21 3.52
C GLY A 30 -21.38 -8.63 3.38
N VAL A 31 -20.97 -7.78 4.32
CA VAL A 31 -19.68 -7.08 4.27
C VAL A 31 -18.53 -8.06 4.55
N PRO A 32 -17.47 -8.12 3.71
CA PRO A 32 -16.31 -8.96 3.99
C PRO A 32 -15.64 -8.56 5.31
N THR A 33 -15.40 -9.55 6.18
CA THR A 33 -14.71 -9.42 7.46
C THR A 33 -13.30 -10.03 7.37
N GLY A 34 -12.48 -9.90 8.41
CA GLY A 34 -11.14 -10.48 8.44
C GLY A 34 -10.04 -9.47 8.17
N THR A 35 -8.90 -9.93 7.65
CA THR A 35 -7.66 -9.13 7.58
C THR A 35 -7.01 -9.15 6.21
N VAL A 36 -6.31 -8.08 5.86
CA VAL A 36 -5.40 -8.01 4.71
C VAL A 36 -3.98 -7.82 5.22
N THR A 37 -3.07 -8.63 4.71
CA THR A 37 -1.63 -8.46 4.92
C THR A 37 -1.03 -7.78 3.69
N PHE A 38 -0.55 -6.55 3.86
CA PHE A 38 0.29 -5.87 2.87
C PHE A 38 1.73 -6.35 3.02
N LYS A 39 2.42 -6.56 1.90
CA LYS A 39 3.83 -6.96 1.87
C LYS A 39 4.64 -6.12 0.90
N ASP A 40 5.87 -5.82 1.31
CA ASP A 40 6.93 -5.21 0.51
C ASP A 40 8.21 -6.03 0.74
N GLY A 41 8.46 -7.00 -0.14
CA GLY A 41 9.47 -8.03 0.08
C GLY A 41 9.23 -8.82 1.38
N GLN A 42 10.20 -8.75 2.31
CA GLN A 42 10.12 -9.41 3.63
C GLN A 42 9.32 -8.60 4.66
N ARG A 43 9.06 -7.31 4.42
CA ARG A 43 8.28 -6.47 5.35
C ARG A 43 6.79 -6.76 5.14
N SER A 44 6.04 -6.81 6.23
CA SER A 44 4.59 -7.00 6.17
C SER A 44 3.84 -6.20 7.23
N ALA A 45 2.59 -5.86 6.92
CA ALA A 45 1.66 -5.19 7.83
C ALA A 45 0.28 -5.83 7.70
N LYS A 46 -0.28 -6.28 8.82
CA LYS A 46 -1.65 -6.82 8.91
C LYS A 46 -2.62 -5.71 9.26
N VAL A 47 -3.70 -5.59 8.51
CA VAL A 47 -4.71 -4.55 8.69
C VAL A 47 -6.10 -5.19 8.66
N PRO A 48 -6.97 -4.96 9.66
CA PRO A 48 -8.34 -5.45 9.64
C PRO A 48 -9.17 -4.77 8.55
N LEU A 49 -10.15 -5.49 8.02
CA LEU A 49 -11.15 -4.89 7.15
C LEU A 49 -12.13 -4.05 7.96
N VAL A 50 -12.42 -2.86 7.45
CA VAL A 50 -13.52 -2.01 7.87
C VAL A 50 -14.32 -1.70 6.62
N ASN A 51 -15.60 -2.13 6.59
CA ASN A 51 -16.47 -1.97 5.43
C ASN A 51 -15.86 -2.53 4.12
N GLY A 52 -15.26 -3.72 4.19
CA GLY A 52 -14.64 -4.40 3.04
C GLY A 52 -13.30 -3.80 2.57
N MET A 53 -12.72 -2.86 3.33
CA MET A 53 -11.46 -2.21 2.99
C MET A 53 -10.43 -2.29 4.12
N ALA A 54 -9.17 -2.54 3.75
CA ALA A 54 -8.02 -2.37 4.63
C ALA A 54 -7.19 -1.18 4.15
N LYS A 55 -6.82 -0.29 5.08
CA LYS A 55 -6.01 0.90 4.81
C LYS A 55 -4.73 0.87 5.65
N PHE A 56 -3.59 0.87 4.97
CA PHE A 56 -2.27 0.93 5.59
C PHE A 56 -1.56 2.22 5.18
N THR A 57 -1.16 3.04 6.15
CA THR A 57 -0.45 4.30 5.90
C THR A 57 1.00 4.19 6.39
N THR A 58 1.94 4.64 5.57
CA THR A 58 3.37 4.67 5.91
C THR A 58 4.08 5.84 5.23
N SER A 59 5.06 6.43 5.92
CA SER A 59 6.01 7.40 5.38
C SER A 59 7.43 6.84 5.31
N LYS A 60 7.61 5.55 5.63
CA LYS A 60 8.92 4.91 5.83
C LYS A 60 9.47 4.25 4.56
N LEU A 61 8.91 4.53 3.39
CA LEU A 61 9.41 3.98 2.14
C LEU A 61 10.72 4.67 1.75
N THR A 62 11.71 3.86 1.39
CA THR A 62 13.00 4.32 0.89
C THR A 62 12.89 4.70 -0.60
N ALA A 63 13.88 5.40 -1.14
CA ALA A 63 13.92 5.65 -2.57
C ALA A 63 14.04 4.32 -3.35
N GLY A 64 13.38 4.24 -4.50
CA GLY A 64 13.38 3.07 -5.36
C GLY A 64 11.97 2.57 -5.72
N THR A 65 11.92 1.34 -6.22
CA THR A 65 10.68 0.68 -6.64
C THR A 65 10.27 -0.36 -5.61
N HIS A 66 9.05 -0.24 -5.11
CA HIS A 66 8.43 -1.17 -4.16
C HIS A 66 7.32 -1.96 -4.84
N THR A 67 7.42 -3.29 -4.80
CA THR A 67 6.37 -4.18 -5.33
C THR A 67 5.46 -4.60 -4.19
N ILE A 68 4.35 -3.87 -4.02
CA ILE A 68 3.39 -4.06 -2.95
C ILE A 68 2.42 -5.17 -3.32
N THR A 69 2.37 -6.21 -2.51
CA THR A 69 1.34 -7.26 -2.61
C THR A 69 0.39 -7.18 -1.43
N ALA A 70 -0.85 -7.62 -1.64
CA ALA A 70 -1.83 -7.73 -0.58
C ALA A 70 -2.42 -9.14 -0.61
N ALA A 71 -2.53 -9.75 0.57
CA ALA A 71 -3.12 -11.07 0.77
C ALA A 71 -4.24 -10.96 1.78
N TYR A 72 -5.44 -11.40 1.41
CA TYR A 72 -6.60 -11.43 2.29
C TYR A 72 -6.67 -12.78 3.03
N SER A 73 -6.84 -12.72 4.35
CA SER A 73 -6.99 -13.87 5.25
C SER A 73 -8.29 -13.74 6.05
N GLY A 74 -9.42 -13.97 5.36
CA GLY A 74 -10.75 -14.10 5.95
C GLY A 74 -11.55 -15.22 5.28
N ASP A 75 -12.87 -15.22 5.42
CA ASP A 75 -13.73 -16.34 5.02
C ASP A 75 -13.61 -16.70 3.53
N THR A 76 -13.76 -18.00 3.23
CA THR A 76 -13.59 -18.60 1.90
C THR A 76 -14.61 -18.12 0.85
N ASN A 77 -15.70 -17.47 1.28
CA ASN A 77 -16.74 -16.90 0.42
C ASN A 77 -16.30 -15.61 -0.30
N PHE A 78 -15.18 -15.02 0.08
CA PHE A 78 -14.64 -13.78 -0.49
C PHE A 78 -13.39 -14.09 -1.33
N ASN A 79 -13.20 -13.32 -2.40
CA ASN A 79 -12.23 -13.64 -3.44
C ASN A 79 -10.80 -13.75 -2.85
N ARG A 80 -10.35 -15.00 -2.64
CA ARG A 80 -9.05 -15.41 -2.08
C ARG A 80 -7.88 -15.11 -3.02
N ASN A 81 -8.11 -14.40 -4.11
CA ASN A 81 -7.05 -14.04 -5.03
C ASN A 81 -6.27 -12.86 -4.43
N SER A 82 -4.99 -13.12 -4.15
CA SER A 82 -3.96 -12.10 -3.98
C SER A 82 -4.19 -10.99 -5.00
N ALA A 83 -4.23 -9.74 -4.56
CA ALA A 83 -4.35 -8.63 -5.51
C ALA A 83 -3.18 -8.68 -6.49
N LYS A 84 -3.40 -8.23 -7.73
CA LYS A 84 -2.28 -7.97 -8.65
C LYS A 84 -1.26 -7.07 -7.92
N PRO A 85 0.05 -7.36 -8.00
CA PRO A 85 1.06 -6.52 -7.39
C PRO A 85 0.90 -5.07 -7.82
N LEU A 86 1.00 -4.15 -6.87
CA LEU A 86 1.02 -2.71 -7.09
C LEU A 86 2.47 -2.23 -7.05
N VAL A 87 2.94 -1.64 -8.15
CA VAL A 87 4.27 -1.02 -8.19
C VAL A 87 4.16 0.41 -7.65
N GLN A 88 4.83 0.67 -6.52
CA GLN A 88 4.98 1.99 -5.93
C GLN A 88 6.39 2.52 -6.22
N VAL A 89 6.49 3.66 -6.89
CA VAL A 89 7.76 4.32 -7.15
C VAL A 89 7.97 5.42 -6.12
N VAL A 90 9.17 5.47 -5.52
CA VAL A 90 9.56 6.47 -4.54
C VAL A 90 10.82 7.17 -5.04
N SER A 91 10.66 8.44 -5.37
CA SER A 91 11.77 9.31 -5.75
C SER A 91 12.56 9.77 -4.50
N PRO A 92 13.87 10.04 -4.64
CA PRO A 92 14.66 10.63 -3.56
C PRO A 92 14.01 11.91 -3.02
N GLN A 93 14.30 12.24 -1.76
CA GLN A 93 14.10 13.61 -1.32
C GLN A 93 14.99 14.51 -2.20
N CYS A 94 14.42 15.63 -2.63
CA CYS A 94 15.25 16.66 -3.22
C CYS A 94 16.09 17.19 -2.06
N ASP A 95 17.39 16.88 -2.04
CA ASP A 95 18.29 17.62 -1.18
C ASP A 95 18.24 19.08 -1.67
N PRO A 96 17.90 20.06 -0.83
CA PRO A 96 18.11 21.44 -1.22
C PRO A 96 19.62 21.59 -1.44
N VAL A 97 19.99 21.98 -2.66
CA VAL A 97 21.36 22.32 -3.02
C VAL A 97 21.87 23.26 -1.92
N SER A 98 22.88 22.84 -1.17
CA SER A 98 23.62 23.72 -0.29
C SER A 98 24.06 24.91 -1.13
N TYR A 99 23.43 26.07 -0.96
CA TYR A 99 23.92 27.32 -1.54
C TYR A 99 25.23 27.66 -0.81
N ALA A 100 26.32 27.00 -1.18
CA ALA A 100 27.64 27.57 -1.00
C ALA A 100 27.76 28.68 -2.04
N HIS A 101 27.22 29.85 -1.71
CA HIS A 101 27.65 31.09 -2.32
C HIS A 101 29.09 31.29 -1.83
N ALA A 102 30.06 30.84 -2.63
CA ALA A 102 31.42 31.35 -2.52
C ALA A 102 31.33 32.86 -2.78
N LYS A 103 31.41 33.63 -1.69
CA LYS A 103 31.84 35.02 -1.75
C LYS A 103 33.35 34.96 -1.97
N ASP A 104 33.74 35.35 -3.18
CA ASP A 104 35.01 35.91 -3.64
C ASP A 104 36.22 35.89 -2.67
#